data_AF-A0A952YH31-F1
#
_entry.id   AF-A0A952YH31-F1
#
_cell.length_a   1.000
_cell.length_b   1.000
_cell.length_c   1.000
_cell.angle_alpha   90.00
_cell.angle_beta   90.00
_cell.angle_gamma   90.00
#
_symmetry.space_group_name_H-M   'P 1'
#
loop_
_entity.id
_entity.type
_entity.pdbx_description
1 polymer ?
#
loop_
_entity_poly.entity_id
_entity_poly.type
_entity_poly.pdbx_seq_one_letter_code
_entity_poly.pdbx_strand_id
1 'polypeptide(L)'
;MTYTSHEIAFLQDLVAKGSGQKSASSTSRSLGHHYGMGEHIGSRFTFTEADAVRARQMLVNANVPIEAPSTGLRRAEAARNNPAREKAGTLAPHEDSIAVKAAHGHCALEGLPVATQGYQVLTLEQALRVRADVLLVVENLESLRFLERNRWIDYEGKAVLAVFRGDRTLRADVVARFIESSGASVWAYFDFDPAGLGMSAKLPRLQRILLPPEAALVHAARKANQVHLYADQAGQWSRTLTSDKRPMVRRPWGLLRQLRVGLAQELMDAL
;
A
#
# COMPACT_ATOMS: atom_id res chain seq x y z
N MET A 1 -16.25 27.10 -20.15
CA MET A 1 -15.75 26.95 -18.76
C MET A 1 -15.40 25.49 -18.55
N THR A 2 -14.25 25.20 -17.95
CA THR A 2 -13.80 23.83 -17.68
C THR A 2 -13.93 23.57 -16.18
N TYR A 3 -14.82 22.66 -15.80
CA TYR A 3 -14.94 22.20 -14.41
C TYR A 3 -13.81 21.24 -14.08
N THR A 4 -13.33 21.27 -12.83
CA THR A 4 -12.37 20.27 -12.34
C THR A 4 -13.04 18.91 -12.16
N SER A 5 -12.26 17.83 -12.12
CA SER A 5 -12.80 16.48 -11.89
C SER A 5 -13.52 16.33 -10.55
N HIS A 6 -13.08 17.05 -9.51
CA HIS A 6 -13.73 17.08 -8.20
C HIS A 6 -15.06 17.82 -8.23
N GLU A 7 -15.16 18.92 -8.99
CA GLU A 7 -16.43 19.63 -9.18
C GLU A 7 -17.42 18.79 -9.99
N ILE A 8 -16.98 18.12 -11.05
CA ILE A 8 -17.84 17.22 -11.84
C ILE A 8 -18.42 16.11 -10.94
N ALA A 9 -17.58 15.43 -10.16
CA ALA A 9 -18.04 14.36 -9.27
C ALA A 9 -19.00 14.89 -8.19
N PHE A 10 -18.75 16.10 -7.68
CA PHE A 10 -19.63 16.75 -6.73
C PHE A 10 -21.01 17.07 -7.33
N LEU A 11 -21.04 17.61 -8.55
CA LEU A 11 -22.28 17.92 -9.26
C LEU A 11 -23.09 16.63 -9.56
N GLN A 12 -22.42 15.56 -9.99
CA GLN A 12 -23.07 14.26 -10.23
C GLN A 12 -23.65 13.67 -8.93
N ASP A 13 -22.91 13.74 -7.81
CA ASP A 13 -23.40 13.30 -6.50
C ASP A 13 -24.60 14.13 -6.01
N LEU A 14 -24.58 15.45 -6.25
CA LEU A 14 -25.67 16.34 -5.90
C LEU A 14 -26.92 16.07 -6.73
N VAL A 15 -26.78 15.81 -8.04
CA VAL A 15 -27.90 15.42 -8.90
C VAL A 15 -28.49 14.08 -8.47
N ALA A 16 -27.66 13.12 -8.08
CA ALA A 16 -28.12 11.81 -7.62
C ALA A 16 -28.88 11.86 -6.27
N LYS A 17 -28.48 12.77 -5.36
CA LYS A 17 -29.04 12.86 -4.00
C LYS A 17 -30.17 13.88 -3.86
N GLY A 18 -30.27 14.86 -4.77
CA GLY A 18 -31.28 15.91 -4.74
C GLY A 18 -31.00 17.02 -3.72
N SER A 19 -30.64 16.70 -2.48
CA SER A 19 -30.26 17.69 -1.46
C SER A 19 -29.29 17.10 -0.43
N GLY A 20 -28.63 17.95 0.35
CA GLY A 20 -27.80 17.47 1.46
C GLY A 20 -26.77 18.46 2.00
N GLN A 21 -26.10 18.05 3.07
CA GLN A 21 -25.08 18.86 3.73
C GLN A 21 -23.68 18.31 3.47
N LYS A 22 -22.76 19.19 3.08
CA LYS A 22 -21.35 18.87 2.86
C LYS A 22 -20.45 19.74 3.73
N SER A 23 -19.26 19.24 4.07
CA SER A 23 -18.25 20.04 4.77
C SER A 23 -17.79 21.21 3.89
N ALA A 24 -17.27 22.28 4.51
CA ALA A 24 -16.77 23.48 3.81
C ALA A 24 -15.44 23.25 3.07
N SER A 25 -15.43 22.27 2.16
CA SER A 25 -14.33 21.93 1.26
C SER A 25 -14.06 23.04 0.23
N SER A 26 -12.89 23.01 -0.41
CA SER A 26 -12.55 23.92 -1.52
C SER A 26 -13.59 23.85 -2.65
N THR A 27 -14.10 22.67 -2.97
CA THR A 27 -15.16 22.46 -3.96
C THR A 27 -16.48 23.12 -3.53
N SER A 28 -16.92 22.92 -2.28
CA SER A 28 -18.17 23.53 -1.79
C SER A 28 -18.09 25.05 -1.75
N ARG A 29 -16.92 25.60 -1.39
CA ARG A 29 -16.66 27.05 -1.44
C ARG A 29 -16.62 27.59 -2.87
N SER A 30 -15.99 26.87 -3.81
CA SER A 30 -15.97 27.22 -5.24
C SER A 30 -17.38 27.29 -5.81
N LEU A 31 -18.21 26.28 -5.53
CA LEU A 31 -19.60 26.21 -5.99
C LEU A 31 -20.48 27.33 -5.40
N GLY A 32 -20.30 27.65 -4.12
CA GLY A 32 -20.97 28.80 -3.50
C GLY A 32 -20.53 30.13 -4.11
N HIS A 33 -19.22 30.37 -4.20
CA HIS A 33 -18.67 31.67 -4.58
C HIS A 33 -18.81 31.98 -6.08
N HIS A 34 -18.61 30.99 -6.95
CA HIS A 34 -18.59 31.20 -8.40
C HIS A 34 -19.92 30.90 -9.09
N TYR A 35 -20.75 30.04 -8.50
CA TYR A 35 -21.98 29.56 -9.14
C TYR A 35 -23.24 29.80 -8.30
N GLY A 36 -23.10 30.45 -7.13
CA GLY A 36 -24.19 30.79 -6.24
C GLY A 36 -24.98 29.57 -5.79
N MET A 37 -24.29 28.43 -5.58
CA MET A 37 -24.89 27.16 -5.17
C MET A 37 -24.55 26.80 -3.74
N GLY A 38 -25.57 26.40 -2.99
CA GLY A 38 -25.46 26.02 -1.59
C GLY A 38 -25.29 27.20 -0.64
N GLU A 39 -25.89 27.09 0.54
CA GLU A 39 -25.86 28.10 1.59
C GLU A 39 -24.85 27.71 2.68
N HIS A 40 -23.98 28.64 3.06
CA HIS A 40 -22.99 28.41 4.11
C HIS A 40 -23.61 28.61 5.49
N ILE A 41 -23.76 27.53 6.25
CA ILE A 41 -24.32 27.53 7.61
C ILE A 41 -23.27 26.95 8.56
N GLY A 42 -22.65 27.82 9.38
CA GLY A 42 -21.62 27.43 10.34
C GLY A 42 -20.35 26.92 9.65
N SER A 43 -20.07 25.61 9.77
CA SER A 43 -18.91 24.94 9.17
C SER A 43 -19.27 24.06 7.94
N ARG A 44 -20.51 24.17 7.45
CA ARG A 44 -21.06 23.31 6.39
C ARG A 44 -21.73 24.14 5.30
N PHE A 45 -21.85 23.53 4.13
CA PHE A 45 -22.71 24.02 3.04
C PHE A 45 -23.94 23.12 2.94
N THR A 46 -25.10 23.74 2.89
CA THR A 46 -26.39 23.08 2.65
C THR A 46 -26.79 23.29 1.20
N PHE A 47 -27.01 22.20 0.46
CA PHE A 47 -27.44 22.23 -0.93
C PHE A 47 -28.90 21.76 -1.02
N THR A 48 -29.67 22.49 -1.79
CA THR A 48 -31.11 22.32 -1.98
C THR A 48 -31.42 21.56 -3.26
N GLU A 49 -32.67 21.15 -3.44
CA GLU A 49 -33.14 20.56 -4.71
C GLU A 49 -32.97 21.52 -5.89
N ALA A 50 -33.10 22.83 -5.66
CA ALA A 50 -32.82 23.83 -6.68
C ALA A 50 -31.35 23.83 -7.12
N ASP A 51 -30.42 23.56 -6.19
CA ASP A 51 -29.00 23.40 -6.51
C ASP A 51 -28.74 22.12 -7.31
N ALA A 52 -29.46 21.03 -7.04
CA ALA A 52 -29.37 19.81 -7.84
C ALA A 52 -29.88 20.00 -9.28
N VAL A 53 -30.98 20.72 -9.47
CA VAL A 53 -31.46 21.10 -10.81
C VAL A 53 -30.41 21.96 -11.54
N ARG A 54 -29.79 22.91 -10.84
CA ARG A 54 -28.73 23.75 -11.42
C ARG A 54 -27.48 22.93 -11.76
N ALA A 55 -27.08 22.00 -10.89
CA ALA A 55 -25.97 21.09 -11.14
C ALA A 55 -26.22 20.22 -12.38
N ARG A 56 -27.44 19.73 -12.57
CA ARG A 56 -27.84 19.00 -13.79
C ARG A 56 -27.66 19.85 -15.04
N GLN A 57 -28.13 21.10 -15.00
CA GLN A 57 -28.01 22.01 -16.14
C GLN A 57 -26.55 22.36 -16.45
N MET A 58 -25.71 22.51 -15.42
CA MET A 58 -24.28 22.75 -15.58
C MET A 58 -23.57 21.56 -16.25
N LEU A 59 -23.91 20.33 -15.87
CA LEU A 59 -23.38 19.12 -16.51
C LEU A 59 -23.81 19.04 -17.99
N VAL A 60 -25.09 19.29 -18.29
CA VAL A 60 -25.62 19.31 -19.66
C VAL A 60 -24.91 20.37 -20.51
N ASN A 61 -24.81 21.61 -20.02
CA ASN A 61 -24.19 22.72 -20.75
C ASN A 61 -22.69 22.50 -21.03
N ALA A 62 -22.02 21.74 -20.17
CA ALA A 62 -20.61 21.37 -20.36
C ALA A 62 -20.42 20.05 -21.12
N ASN A 63 -21.49 19.46 -21.65
CA ASN A 63 -21.46 18.16 -22.33
C ASN A 63 -20.82 17.05 -21.46
N VAL A 64 -21.13 17.08 -20.16
CA VAL A 64 -20.67 16.10 -19.16
C VAL A 64 -21.83 15.16 -18.83
N PRO A 65 -21.59 13.83 -18.78
CA PRO A 65 -22.63 12.88 -18.38
C PRO A 65 -23.21 13.21 -17.01
N ILE A 66 -24.54 13.14 -16.90
CA ILE A 66 -25.26 13.44 -15.65
C ILE A 66 -25.04 12.32 -14.63
N GLU A 67 -24.89 11.10 -15.10
CA GLU A 67 -24.64 9.92 -14.28
C GLU A 67 -23.13 9.67 -14.14
N ALA A 68 -22.68 9.33 -12.94
CA ALA A 68 -21.32 8.87 -12.72
C ALA A 68 -21.16 7.47 -13.38
N PRO A 69 -20.06 7.20 -14.11
CA PRO A 69 -19.83 5.89 -14.70
C PRO A 69 -19.77 4.81 -13.61
N SER A 70 -20.39 3.66 -13.88
CA SER A 70 -20.30 2.49 -13.02
C SER A 70 -18.84 2.07 -12.84
N THR A 71 -18.44 1.81 -11.60
CA THR A 71 -17.06 1.48 -11.23
C THR A 71 -16.64 0.15 -11.86
N GLY A 72 -15.66 0.13 -12.77
CA GLY A 72 -15.05 -1.15 -13.19
C GLY A 72 -14.28 -1.30 -14.52
N LEU A 73 -14.06 -0.29 -15.37
CA LEU A 73 -13.42 -0.52 -16.70
C LEU A 73 -11.91 -0.21 -16.75
N ARG A 74 -11.16 -1.02 -17.50
CA ARG A 74 -9.70 -0.88 -17.73
C ARG A 74 -9.42 0.29 -18.69
N ARG A 75 -8.29 1.00 -18.52
CA ARG A 75 -7.88 2.19 -19.32
C ARG A 75 -7.92 2.00 -20.83
N ALA A 76 -7.56 0.82 -21.32
CA ALA A 76 -7.54 0.52 -22.76
C ALA A 76 -8.97 0.43 -23.35
N GLU A 77 -9.97 0.10 -22.54
CA GLU A 77 -11.37 0.01 -22.96
C GLU A 77 -12.04 1.38 -22.94
N ALA A 78 -11.68 2.24 -21.99
CA ALA A 78 -12.12 3.64 -21.94
C ALA A 78 -11.59 4.47 -23.12
N ALA A 79 -10.37 4.20 -23.60
CA ALA A 79 -9.74 4.93 -24.70
C ALA A 79 -10.46 4.72 -26.06
N ARG A 80 -11.14 3.59 -26.27
CA ARG A 80 -11.90 3.34 -27.52
C ARG A 80 -13.20 4.14 -27.60
N ASN A 81 -13.74 4.59 -26.46
CA ASN A 81 -15.07 5.23 -26.40
C ASN A 81 -15.02 6.75 -26.21
N ASN A 82 -13.88 7.36 -25.90
CA ASN A 82 -13.79 8.83 -25.83
C ASN A 82 -12.33 9.37 -25.80
N PRO A 83 -11.79 9.93 -26.89
CA PRO A 83 -10.40 10.41 -26.96
C PRO A 83 -10.08 11.63 -26.07
N ALA A 84 -11.07 12.24 -25.41
CA ALA A 84 -10.91 13.50 -24.67
C ALA A 84 -10.76 13.35 -23.14
N ARG A 85 -10.69 12.13 -22.58
CA ARG A 85 -10.72 11.88 -21.13
C ARG A 85 -9.68 10.86 -20.63
N GLU A 86 -8.39 11.19 -20.70
CA GLU A 86 -7.34 10.32 -20.13
C GLU A 86 -7.37 10.17 -18.59
N LYS A 87 -8.13 10.98 -17.85
CA LYS A 87 -7.95 11.09 -16.38
C LYS A 87 -9.20 11.02 -15.51
N ALA A 88 -10.39 10.78 -16.05
CA ALA A 88 -11.62 10.74 -15.26
C ALA A 88 -12.36 9.40 -15.42
N GLY A 89 -12.31 8.55 -14.38
CA GLY A 89 -13.10 7.31 -14.30
C GLY A 89 -12.32 6.01 -14.42
N THR A 90 -11.01 6.00 -14.13
CA THR A 90 -10.20 4.77 -14.16
C THR A 90 -9.67 4.47 -12.77
N LEU A 91 -9.53 3.18 -12.44
CA LEU A 91 -8.78 2.75 -11.27
C LEU A 91 -7.44 3.50 -11.24
N ALA A 92 -7.01 3.96 -10.07
CA ALA A 92 -5.66 4.48 -9.96
C ALA A 92 -4.69 3.41 -10.50
N PRO A 93 -3.63 3.78 -11.25
CA PRO A 93 -2.80 2.80 -11.95
C PRO A 93 -2.16 1.75 -11.01
N HIS A 94 -2.20 1.97 -9.71
CA HIS A 94 -1.68 1.10 -8.66
C HIS A 94 -2.72 0.45 -7.74
N GLU A 95 -4.03 0.61 -8.01
CA GLU A 95 -5.08 0.15 -7.08
C GLU A 95 -5.12 -1.36 -6.84
N ASP A 96 -4.59 -2.15 -7.78
CA ASP A 96 -4.42 -3.61 -7.67
C ASP A 96 -2.95 -4.01 -7.90
N SER A 97 -2.01 -3.11 -7.66
CA SER A 97 -0.58 -3.33 -7.97
C SER A 97 0.22 -3.85 -6.79
N ILE A 98 1.12 -4.77 -7.09
CA ILE A 98 2.07 -5.37 -6.16
C ILE A 98 3.47 -5.25 -6.79
N ALA A 99 4.42 -4.66 -6.06
CA ALA A 99 5.82 -4.66 -6.47
C ALA A 99 6.49 -5.95 -6.02
N VAL A 100 7.10 -6.65 -6.97
CA VAL A 100 7.77 -7.93 -6.76
C VAL A 100 9.11 -8.00 -7.47
N LYS A 101 10.01 -8.87 -7.00
CA LYS A 101 11.20 -9.30 -7.74
C LYS A 101 11.57 -10.73 -7.35
N ALA A 102 12.26 -11.44 -8.22
CA ALA A 102 12.92 -12.68 -7.87
C ALA A 102 14.14 -12.37 -6.98
N ALA A 103 14.10 -12.80 -5.72
CA ALA A 103 15.21 -12.64 -4.79
C ALA A 103 16.23 -13.78 -4.91
N HIS A 104 15.74 -15.00 -5.13
CA HIS A 104 16.57 -16.19 -5.34
C HIS A 104 15.83 -17.25 -6.15
N GLY A 105 16.58 -18.13 -6.79
CA GLY A 105 16.03 -19.21 -7.61
C GLY A 105 15.26 -18.71 -8.84
N HIS A 106 14.43 -19.59 -9.39
CA HIS A 106 13.66 -19.32 -10.61
C HIS A 106 12.19 -19.04 -10.27
N CYS A 107 11.84 -17.76 -10.16
CA CYS A 107 10.44 -17.32 -10.11
C CYS A 107 9.95 -17.00 -11.52
N ALA A 108 8.79 -17.53 -11.90
CA ALA A 108 8.25 -17.35 -13.24
C ALA A 108 6.75 -17.06 -13.25
N LEU A 109 6.35 -16.09 -14.06
CA LEU A 109 4.98 -15.77 -14.42
C LEU A 109 4.69 -16.42 -15.78
N GLU A 110 3.86 -17.47 -15.81
CA GLU A 110 3.45 -18.15 -17.07
C GLU A 110 4.66 -18.58 -17.93
N GLY A 111 5.77 -18.96 -17.29
CA GLY A 111 7.00 -19.39 -17.96
C GLY A 111 8.00 -18.27 -18.26
N LEU A 112 7.61 -16.99 -18.09
CA LEU A 112 8.52 -15.85 -18.20
C LEU A 112 9.20 -15.57 -16.86
N PRO A 113 10.53 -15.34 -16.83
CA PRO A 113 11.23 -15.05 -15.60
C PRO A 113 10.80 -13.71 -14.99
N VAL A 114 10.60 -13.69 -13.68
CA VAL A 114 10.40 -12.46 -12.92
C VAL A 114 11.74 -11.71 -12.81
N ALA A 115 11.69 -10.38 -12.87
CA ALA A 115 12.88 -9.53 -12.77
C ALA A 115 13.69 -9.80 -11.49
N THR A 116 15.01 -9.92 -11.61
CA THR A 116 15.95 -10.09 -10.49
C THR A 116 16.60 -8.78 -10.04
N GLN A 117 16.58 -7.76 -10.90
CA GLN A 117 17.13 -6.42 -10.65
C GLN A 117 15.98 -5.41 -10.56
N GLY A 118 16.10 -4.42 -9.67
CA GLY A 118 15.00 -3.49 -9.40
C GLY A 118 13.76 -4.22 -8.89
N TYR A 119 12.59 -3.91 -9.45
CA TYR A 119 11.33 -4.63 -9.21
C TYR A 119 10.40 -4.50 -10.42
N GLN A 120 9.48 -5.46 -10.54
CA GLN A 120 8.36 -5.45 -11.47
C GLN A 120 7.08 -5.12 -10.71
N VAL A 121 6.16 -4.40 -11.34
CA VAL A 121 4.81 -4.19 -10.80
C VAL A 121 3.85 -5.13 -11.51
N LEU A 122 3.17 -5.98 -10.75
CA LEU A 122 2.17 -6.94 -11.22
C LEU A 122 0.80 -6.59 -10.66
N THR A 123 -0.27 -7.00 -11.34
CA THR A 123 -1.60 -7.04 -10.73
C THR A 123 -1.68 -8.15 -9.69
N LEU A 124 -2.69 -8.14 -8.80
CA LEU A 124 -2.93 -9.25 -7.87
C LEU A 124 -3.10 -10.59 -8.63
N GLU A 125 -3.88 -10.57 -9.72
CA GLU A 125 -4.10 -11.73 -10.58
C GLU A 125 -2.78 -12.29 -11.14
N GLN A 126 -1.90 -11.42 -11.62
CA GLN A 126 -0.60 -11.82 -12.13
C GLN A 126 0.31 -12.34 -11.02
N ALA A 127 0.36 -11.66 -9.87
CA ALA A 127 1.18 -12.07 -8.73
C ALA A 127 0.81 -13.48 -8.24
N LEU A 128 -0.48 -13.83 -8.22
CA LEU A 128 -0.97 -15.16 -7.84
C LEU A 128 -0.55 -16.28 -8.81
N ARG A 129 -0.19 -15.95 -10.04
CA ARG A 129 0.31 -16.92 -11.04
C ARG A 129 1.82 -17.08 -11.03
N VAL A 130 2.54 -16.28 -10.24
CA VAL A 130 3.99 -16.43 -10.10
C VAL A 130 4.31 -17.70 -9.34
N ARG A 131 5.09 -18.58 -9.93
CA ARG A 131 5.63 -19.77 -9.25
C ARG A 131 6.78 -19.36 -8.33
N ALA A 132 6.63 -19.62 -7.03
CA ALA A 132 7.66 -19.44 -6.02
C ALA A 132 7.37 -20.37 -4.82
N ASP A 133 8.42 -20.80 -4.13
CA ASP A 133 8.32 -21.61 -2.91
C ASP A 133 8.01 -20.73 -1.68
N VAL A 134 8.56 -19.50 -1.71
CA VAL A 134 8.52 -18.55 -0.60
C VAL A 134 8.15 -17.16 -1.10
N LEU A 135 7.27 -16.49 -0.36
CA LEU A 135 7.08 -15.05 -0.42
C LEU A 135 7.94 -14.39 0.66
N LEU A 136 8.90 -13.58 0.26
CA LEU A 136 9.68 -12.73 1.16
C LEU A 136 9.03 -11.33 1.22
N VAL A 137 8.32 -11.04 2.29
CA VAL A 137 7.68 -9.74 2.48
C VAL A 137 8.72 -8.74 2.99
N VAL A 138 8.96 -7.69 2.21
CA VAL A 138 9.97 -6.66 2.49
C VAL A 138 9.27 -5.35 2.87
N GLU A 139 9.67 -4.78 4.01
CA GLU A 139 9.09 -3.54 4.53
C GLU A 139 9.43 -2.31 3.71
N ASN A 140 10.68 -2.15 3.31
CA ASN A 140 11.18 -0.96 2.65
C ASN A 140 11.35 -1.20 1.13
N LEU A 141 10.92 -0.23 0.32
CA LEU A 141 10.99 -0.31 -1.13
C LEU A 141 12.44 -0.23 -1.64
N GLU A 142 13.30 0.55 -0.98
CA GLU A 142 14.72 0.64 -1.31
C GLU A 142 15.44 -0.69 -1.01
N SER A 143 15.18 -1.30 0.14
CA SER A 143 15.70 -2.63 0.48
C SER A 143 15.21 -3.69 -0.50
N LEU A 144 13.96 -3.62 -0.98
CA LEU A 144 13.50 -4.49 -2.07
C LEU A 144 14.32 -4.27 -3.34
N ARG A 145 14.49 -3.02 -3.76
CA ARG A 145 15.22 -2.67 -5.00
C ARG A 145 16.62 -3.24 -5.03
N PHE A 146 17.33 -3.16 -3.90
CA PHE A 146 18.74 -3.53 -3.76
C PHE A 146 18.96 -4.83 -2.98
N LEU A 147 17.93 -5.65 -2.83
CA LEU A 147 17.96 -6.86 -2.01
C LEU A 147 19.15 -7.78 -2.30
N GLU A 148 19.60 -7.86 -3.56
CA GLU A 148 20.74 -8.66 -4.01
C GLU A 148 22.09 -8.25 -3.41
N ARG A 149 22.18 -7.06 -2.78
CA ARG A 149 23.39 -6.58 -2.10
C ARG A 149 23.58 -7.25 -0.74
N ASN A 150 22.52 -7.76 -0.14
CA ASN A 150 22.56 -8.44 1.15
C ASN A 150 23.22 -9.82 1.04
N ARG A 151 24.53 -9.89 1.25
CA ARG A 151 25.30 -11.15 1.15
C ARG A 151 25.05 -12.10 2.32
N TRP A 152 24.50 -11.60 3.43
CA TRP A 152 24.21 -12.39 4.62
C TRP A 152 22.87 -13.14 4.53
N ILE A 153 22.01 -12.85 3.55
CA ILE A 153 20.73 -13.55 3.39
C ILE A 153 20.98 -14.94 2.81
N ASP A 154 20.63 -15.96 3.60
CA ASP A 154 20.57 -17.34 3.14
C ASP A 154 19.15 -17.70 2.68
N TYR A 155 19.01 -17.97 1.39
CA TYR A 155 17.73 -18.32 0.75
C TYR A 155 17.41 -19.82 0.76
N GLU A 156 18.23 -20.66 1.41
CA GLU A 156 17.98 -22.11 1.56
C GLU A 156 17.75 -22.85 0.22
N GLY A 157 18.30 -22.32 -0.89
CA GLY A 157 18.12 -22.86 -2.24
C GLY A 157 16.70 -22.76 -2.81
N LYS A 158 15.79 -21.99 -2.16
CA LYS A 158 14.38 -21.88 -2.54
C LYS A 158 14.13 -20.86 -3.65
N ALA A 159 13.10 -21.05 -4.47
CA ALA A 159 12.60 -19.99 -5.34
C ALA A 159 11.87 -18.94 -4.48
N VAL A 160 12.50 -17.79 -4.27
CA VAL A 160 12.01 -16.74 -3.37
C VAL A 160 11.54 -15.52 -4.17
N LEU A 161 10.24 -15.24 -4.10
CA LEU A 161 9.66 -14.02 -4.63
C LEU A 161 9.63 -12.97 -3.52
N ALA A 162 10.42 -11.91 -3.65
CA ALA A 162 10.35 -10.78 -2.75
C ALA A 162 9.20 -9.84 -3.14
N VAL A 163 8.47 -9.36 -2.15
CA VAL A 163 7.22 -8.62 -2.28
C VAL A 163 7.29 -7.40 -1.38
N PHE A 164 7.11 -6.20 -1.94
CA PHE A 164 7.00 -5.00 -1.11
C PHE A 164 5.71 -5.05 -0.29
N ARG A 165 5.78 -4.77 1.01
CA ARG A 165 4.61 -4.75 1.91
C ARG A 165 3.54 -3.73 1.54
N GLY A 166 3.89 -2.74 0.72
CA GLY A 166 3.04 -1.62 0.34
C GLY A 166 3.22 -0.36 1.18
N ASP A 167 2.81 0.76 0.59
CA ASP A 167 2.78 2.11 1.13
C ASP A 167 1.48 2.84 0.68
N ARG A 168 1.52 4.17 0.58
CA ARG A 168 0.37 4.97 0.09
C ARG A 168 0.11 4.82 -1.40
N THR A 169 1.11 4.41 -2.18
CA THR A 169 1.04 4.25 -3.64
C THR A 169 0.73 2.81 -4.01
N LEU A 170 1.46 1.85 -3.42
CA LEU A 170 1.25 0.42 -3.57
C LEU A 170 0.53 -0.11 -2.33
N ARG A 171 -0.75 -0.41 -2.46
CA ARG A 171 -1.62 -0.63 -1.31
C ARG A 171 -1.28 -1.88 -0.50
N ALA A 172 -1.05 -1.71 0.80
CA ALA A 172 -0.75 -2.80 1.71
C ALA A 172 -1.88 -3.84 1.83
N ASP A 173 -3.14 -3.46 1.64
CA ASP A 173 -4.27 -4.41 1.68
C ASP A 173 -4.31 -5.34 0.45
N VAL A 174 -3.82 -4.88 -0.71
CA VAL A 174 -3.67 -5.73 -1.90
C VAL A 174 -2.58 -6.77 -1.67
N VAL A 175 -1.47 -6.36 -1.04
CA VAL A 175 -0.38 -7.26 -0.66
C VAL A 175 -0.85 -8.27 0.39
N ALA A 176 -1.64 -7.84 1.38
CA ALA A 176 -2.23 -8.75 2.37
C ALA A 176 -3.11 -9.81 1.70
N ARG A 177 -4.00 -9.41 0.77
CA ARG A 177 -4.83 -10.34 -0.01
C ARG A 177 -4.00 -11.32 -0.83
N PHE A 178 -2.90 -10.86 -1.44
CA PHE A 178 -1.97 -11.72 -2.16
C PHE A 178 -1.33 -12.76 -1.25
N ILE A 179 -0.80 -12.32 -0.11
CA ILE A 179 -0.18 -13.20 0.87
C ILE A 179 -1.22 -14.21 1.37
N GLU A 180 -2.43 -13.79 1.72
CA GLU A 180 -3.49 -14.70 2.19
C GLU A 180 -3.87 -15.75 1.15
N SER A 181 -4.02 -15.33 -0.11
CA SER A 181 -4.48 -16.19 -1.21
C SER A 181 -3.38 -17.07 -1.81
N SER A 182 -2.10 -16.73 -1.59
CA SER A 182 -0.98 -17.55 -2.03
C SER A 182 -0.84 -18.81 -1.18
N GLY A 183 -0.43 -19.92 -1.82
CA GLY A 183 -0.08 -21.16 -1.13
C GLY A 183 1.36 -21.20 -0.59
N ALA A 184 2.20 -20.24 -0.97
CA ALA A 184 3.61 -20.24 -0.62
C ALA A 184 3.87 -19.98 0.88
N SER A 185 5.03 -20.44 1.34
CA SER A 185 5.54 -20.13 2.69
C SER A 185 5.92 -18.66 2.78
N VAL A 186 5.86 -18.07 3.97
CA VAL A 186 6.13 -16.62 4.14
C VAL A 186 7.36 -16.39 4.99
N TRP A 187 8.27 -15.57 4.46
CA TRP A 187 9.39 -14.97 5.19
C TRP A 187 9.16 -13.47 5.33
N ALA A 188 9.68 -12.91 6.41
CA ALA A 188 9.57 -11.47 6.69
C ALA A 188 10.95 -10.84 6.74
N TYR A 189 11.12 -9.71 6.06
CA TYR A 189 12.26 -8.82 6.20
C TYR A 189 11.74 -7.41 6.48
N PHE A 190 11.77 -7.05 7.76
CA PHE A 190 11.21 -5.83 8.34
C PHE A 190 12.27 -5.17 9.21
N ASP A 191 11.98 -3.95 9.68
CA ASP A 191 12.83 -3.30 10.68
C ASP A 191 13.03 -4.18 11.92
N PHE A 192 14.24 -4.12 12.50
CA PHE A 192 14.50 -4.74 13.78
C PHE A 192 14.00 -3.83 14.90
N ASP A 193 12.69 -3.79 15.08
CA ASP A 193 11.99 -3.06 16.14
C ASP A 193 10.71 -3.81 16.58
N PRO A 194 9.98 -3.36 17.62
CA PRO A 194 8.75 -4.01 18.05
C PRO A 194 7.65 -4.05 16.98
N ALA A 195 7.50 -3.01 16.15
CA ALA A 195 6.46 -2.98 15.12
C ALA A 195 6.80 -3.91 13.96
N GLY A 196 8.02 -3.87 13.42
CA GLY A 196 8.51 -4.76 12.37
C GLY A 196 8.37 -6.22 12.77
N LEU A 197 8.75 -6.57 14.00
CA LEU A 197 8.55 -7.91 14.54
C LEU A 197 7.06 -8.25 14.72
N GLY A 198 6.27 -7.30 15.20
CA GLY A 198 4.83 -7.46 15.38
C GLY A 198 4.05 -7.65 14.08
N MET A 199 4.44 -6.94 13.03
CA MET A 199 3.89 -7.07 11.68
C MET A 199 4.32 -8.39 11.06
N SER A 200 5.59 -8.77 11.22
CA SER A 200 6.09 -10.09 10.81
C SER A 200 5.27 -11.21 11.45
N ALA A 201 5.03 -11.13 12.76
CA ALA A 201 4.24 -12.13 13.49
C ALA A 201 2.79 -12.26 13.00
N LYS A 202 2.21 -11.20 12.42
CA LYS A 202 0.84 -11.25 11.87
C LYS A 202 0.76 -11.93 10.50
N LEU A 203 1.89 -12.16 9.82
CA LEU A 203 1.89 -12.80 8.51
C LEU A 203 1.43 -14.27 8.60
N PRO A 204 0.51 -14.71 7.72
CA PRO A 204 0.10 -16.11 7.68
C PRO A 204 1.24 -16.98 7.17
N ARG A 205 1.33 -18.23 7.65
CA ARG A 205 2.36 -19.20 7.23
C ARG A 205 3.80 -18.66 7.36
N LEU A 206 4.03 -17.74 8.29
CA LEU A 206 5.37 -17.26 8.62
C LEU A 206 6.25 -18.42 9.06
N GLN A 207 7.38 -18.60 8.38
CA GLN A 207 8.41 -19.60 8.71
C GLN A 207 9.72 -18.98 9.18
N ARG A 208 10.04 -17.76 8.73
CA ARG A 208 11.32 -17.12 9.02
C ARG A 208 11.20 -15.60 9.07
N ILE A 209 11.96 -15.00 9.97
CA ILE A 209 12.24 -13.56 9.98
C ILE A 209 13.72 -13.42 9.60
N LEU A 210 13.99 -12.72 8.51
CA LEU A 210 15.35 -12.47 8.05
C LEU A 210 15.97 -11.37 8.88
N LEU A 211 17.05 -11.73 9.57
CA LEU A 211 17.89 -10.82 10.33
C LEU A 211 19.35 -11.15 10.03
N PRO A 212 20.25 -10.15 10.04
CA PRO A 212 21.68 -10.36 9.96
C PRO A 212 22.19 -11.28 11.08
N PRO A 213 23.42 -11.83 10.94
CA PRO A 213 24.06 -12.58 12.01
C PRO A 213 24.02 -11.82 13.34
N GLU A 214 23.64 -12.50 14.42
CA GLU A 214 23.29 -11.87 15.69
C GLU A 214 24.37 -10.91 16.22
N ALA A 215 25.64 -11.28 16.09
CA ALA A 215 26.77 -10.43 16.50
C ALA A 215 26.83 -9.11 15.72
N ALA A 216 26.65 -9.16 14.39
CA ALA A 216 26.64 -7.97 13.53
C ALA A 216 25.41 -7.10 13.82
N LEU A 217 24.23 -7.72 13.96
CA LEU A 217 22.98 -7.04 14.31
C LEU A 217 23.10 -6.30 15.65
N VAL A 218 23.59 -6.96 16.70
CA VAL A 218 23.78 -6.37 18.03
C VAL A 218 24.76 -5.19 17.98
N HIS A 219 25.88 -5.37 17.28
CA HIS A 219 26.87 -4.30 17.13
C HIS A 219 26.28 -3.08 16.42
N ALA A 220 25.61 -3.30 15.29
CA ALA A 220 24.98 -2.25 14.50
C ALA A 220 23.87 -1.53 15.26
N ALA A 221 22.97 -2.25 15.94
CA ALA A 221 21.88 -1.69 16.73
C ALA A 221 22.41 -0.79 17.86
N ARG A 222 23.44 -1.24 18.59
CA ARG A 222 24.09 -0.43 19.64
C ARG A 222 24.78 0.81 19.08
N LYS A 223 25.46 0.67 17.94
CA LYS A 223 26.16 1.78 17.28
C LYS A 223 25.18 2.83 16.76
N ALA A 224 24.07 2.42 16.16
CA ALA A 224 23.02 3.31 15.68
C ALA A 224 22.25 3.99 16.82
N ASN A 225 22.13 3.30 17.97
CA ASN A 225 21.51 3.81 19.19
C ASN A 225 20.10 4.40 18.97
N GLN A 226 19.30 3.75 18.11
CA GLN A 226 17.94 4.17 17.77
C GLN A 226 16.96 3.74 18.85
N VAL A 227 17.08 4.33 20.05
CA VAL A 227 16.25 4.01 21.23
C VAL A 227 14.76 4.23 20.96
N HIS A 228 14.42 5.28 20.20
CA HIS A 228 13.03 5.64 19.87
C HIS A 228 12.28 4.51 19.14
N LEU A 229 12.94 3.80 18.21
CA LEU A 229 12.34 2.66 17.50
C LEU A 229 11.83 1.57 18.47
N TYR A 230 12.54 1.36 19.59
CA TYR A 230 12.06 0.46 20.63
C TYR A 230 11.03 1.11 21.54
N ALA A 231 11.35 2.28 22.12
CA ALA A 231 10.59 2.89 23.19
C ALA A 231 9.15 3.25 22.77
N ASP A 232 8.98 3.79 21.57
CA ASP A 232 7.70 4.31 21.09
C ASP A 232 6.70 3.19 20.80
N GLN A 233 7.19 1.99 20.51
CA GLN A 233 6.38 0.88 19.98
C GLN A 233 6.27 -0.31 20.95
N ALA A 234 7.18 -0.43 21.93
CA ALA A 234 7.23 -1.57 22.83
C ALA A 234 5.91 -1.78 23.58
N GLY A 235 5.25 -0.71 24.03
CA GLY A 235 3.98 -0.79 24.74
C GLY A 235 2.86 -1.42 23.89
N GLN A 236 2.78 -1.04 22.60
CA GLN A 236 1.77 -1.54 21.68
C GLN A 236 1.94 -3.03 21.35
N TRP A 237 3.19 -3.47 21.16
CA TRP A 237 3.47 -4.80 20.61
C TRP A 237 3.90 -5.84 21.65
N SER A 238 4.32 -5.43 22.85
CA SER A 238 4.87 -6.34 23.87
C SER A 238 3.92 -7.49 24.22
N ARG A 239 2.62 -7.23 24.36
CA ARG A 239 1.63 -8.29 24.67
C ARG A 239 1.59 -9.35 23.59
N THR A 240 1.42 -8.95 22.33
CA THR A 240 1.37 -9.85 21.17
C THR A 240 2.67 -10.65 21.06
N LEU A 241 3.82 -9.97 21.08
CA LEU A 241 5.13 -10.60 20.91
C LEU A 241 5.51 -11.53 22.06
N THR A 242 5.15 -11.18 23.30
CA THR A 242 5.39 -12.04 24.47
C THR A 242 4.49 -13.27 24.48
N SER A 243 3.27 -13.16 23.92
CA SER A 243 2.34 -14.28 23.84
C SER A 243 2.69 -15.29 22.73
N ASP A 244 3.42 -14.85 21.70
CA ASP A 244 3.80 -15.69 20.56
C ASP A 244 4.71 -16.85 20.99
N LYS A 245 4.39 -18.06 20.52
CA LYS A 245 5.13 -19.28 20.86
C LYS A 245 6.16 -19.70 19.81
N ARG A 246 6.12 -19.10 18.62
CA ARG A 246 6.99 -19.46 17.50
C ARG A 246 8.44 -19.03 17.81
N PRO A 247 9.43 -19.95 17.72
CA PRO A 247 10.84 -19.62 17.99
C PRO A 247 11.37 -18.46 17.15
N MET A 248 10.95 -18.39 15.88
CA MET A 248 11.30 -17.34 14.92
C MET A 248 10.87 -15.93 15.36
N VAL A 249 9.86 -15.80 16.23
CA VAL A 249 9.41 -14.51 16.80
C VAL A 249 10.03 -14.29 18.18
N ARG A 250 10.01 -15.33 19.03
CA ARG A 250 10.48 -15.25 20.42
C ARG A 250 11.94 -14.88 20.55
N ARG A 251 12.82 -15.41 19.70
CA ARG A 251 14.25 -15.15 19.77
C ARG A 251 14.58 -13.69 19.42
N PRO A 252 14.14 -13.14 18.28
CA PRO A 252 14.29 -11.71 17.99
C PRO A 252 13.65 -10.80 19.05
N TRP A 253 12.47 -11.17 19.58
CA TRP A 253 11.82 -10.40 20.64
C TRP A 253 12.67 -10.35 21.92
N GLY A 254 13.22 -11.50 22.34
CA GLY A 254 14.13 -11.58 23.47
C GLY A 254 15.34 -10.65 23.32
N LEU A 255 15.93 -10.65 22.13
CA LEU A 255 17.06 -9.78 21.79
C LEU A 255 16.68 -8.29 21.83
N LEU A 256 15.56 -7.90 21.22
CA LEU A 256 15.05 -6.53 21.27
C LEU A 256 14.84 -6.04 22.71
N ARG A 257 14.21 -6.85 23.58
CA ARG A 257 14.01 -6.47 24.99
C ARG A 257 15.32 -6.32 25.76
N GLN A 258 16.33 -7.12 25.43
CA GLN A 258 17.64 -7.05 26.06
C GLN A 258 18.40 -5.80 25.61
N LEU A 259 18.35 -5.47 24.32
CA LEU A 259 19.05 -4.33 23.75
C LEU A 259 18.36 -3.00 24.04
N ARG A 260 17.02 -2.99 24.05
CA ARG A 260 16.17 -1.78 24.15
C ARG A 260 16.50 -0.70 23.11
N VAL A 261 17.03 -1.12 21.96
CA VAL A 261 17.28 -0.29 20.78
C VAL A 261 16.80 -1.06 19.55
N GLY A 262 16.26 -0.34 18.57
CA GLY A 262 15.93 -0.90 17.26
C GLY A 262 17.04 -0.69 16.24
N LEU A 263 16.85 -1.25 15.04
CA LEU A 263 17.70 -1.00 13.88
C LEU A 263 16.85 -1.01 12.61
N ALA A 264 16.88 0.11 11.88
CA ALA A 264 16.20 0.25 10.59
C ALA A 264 16.73 -0.72 9.53
N GLN A 265 15.88 -1.11 8.59
CA GLN A 265 16.20 -2.06 7.53
C GLN A 265 17.36 -1.60 6.64
N GLU A 266 17.45 -0.31 6.32
CA GLU A 266 18.53 0.24 5.50
C GLU A 266 19.90 0.13 6.18
N LEU A 267 19.93 0.14 7.52
CA LEU A 267 21.16 -0.10 8.28
C LEU A 267 21.53 -1.58 8.34
N MET A 268 20.54 -2.49 8.26
CA MET A 268 20.78 -3.92 8.08
C MET A 268 21.29 -4.24 6.67
N ASP A 269 20.85 -3.49 5.65
CA ASP A 269 21.33 -3.64 4.27
C ASP A 269 22.83 -3.35 4.11
N ALA A 270 23.43 -2.63 5.07
CA ALA A 270 24.83 -2.21 5.06
C ALA A 270 25.79 -3.19 5.78
N LEU A 271 25.31 -4.35 6.24
CA LEU A 271 26.10 -5.37 6.96
C LEU A 271 26.62 -6.47 6.03
#